data_AF-A0A1Q5PBI2-F1
#
_entry.id   AF-A0A1Q5PBI2-F1
#
_cell.length_a   1.000
_cell.length_b   1.000
_cell.length_c   1.000
_cell.angle_alpha   90.00
_cell.angle_beta   90.00
_cell.angle_gamma   90.00
#
_symmetry.space_group_name_H-M   'P 1'
#
loop_
_entity.id
_entity.type
_entity.pdbx_description
1 polymer ?
#
loop_
_entity_poly.entity_id
_entity_poly.type
_entity_poly.pdbx_seq_one_letter_code
_entity_poly.pdbx_strand_id
1 'polypeptide(L)'
;MLLRARQLTTLAGSFLLLALFTSCENEDSTTKFTGKVIDPDTNQAFADTRVDLFLSDGLPDTYTFFTPVASSSTTNSQGEYEFIHTPQARQTVYWVASEKKGYVEVKDGLGKEIKRNQTNNMDVFLAKGSYLEVSVTNAAPSPDKSLKVSLTYPLNEAASPVKGIMYGGDSMIFNAATTTDKFVRGFYYKRTSNVKVEWEVTAAGAIETKSTTVPLVEYDTARFEISY
;
A
#
# COMPACT_ATOMS: atom_id res chain seq x y z
N MET A 1 32.96 -69.28 -13.84
CA MET A 1 33.41 -67.98 -13.29
C MET A 1 32.90 -66.75 -14.04
N LEU A 2 32.40 -66.86 -15.30
CA LEU A 2 31.90 -65.70 -16.06
C LEU A 2 30.42 -65.30 -15.84
N LEU A 3 29.60 -66.13 -15.17
CA LEU A 3 28.17 -65.81 -15.00
C LEU A 3 27.86 -64.79 -13.89
N ARG A 4 28.73 -64.64 -12.87
CA ARG A 4 28.51 -63.69 -11.76
C ARG A 4 28.86 -62.25 -12.11
N ALA A 5 29.71 -62.01 -13.11
CA ALA A 5 30.12 -60.67 -13.52
C ALA A 5 29.02 -59.92 -14.30
N ARG A 6 28.12 -60.63 -14.99
CA ARG A 6 27.04 -60.02 -15.78
C ARG A 6 25.84 -59.53 -14.95
N GLN A 7 25.61 -60.08 -13.76
CA GLN A 7 24.51 -59.65 -12.88
C GLN A 7 24.85 -58.42 -12.02
N LEU A 8 26.14 -58.16 -11.78
CA LEU A 8 26.61 -56.98 -11.04
C LEU A 8 26.56 -55.70 -11.89
N THR A 9 26.77 -55.81 -13.21
CA THR A 9 26.69 -54.65 -14.12
C THR A 9 25.27 -54.17 -14.39
N THR A 10 24.27 -55.05 -14.33
CA THR A 10 22.86 -54.65 -14.49
C THR A 10 22.28 -54.00 -13.23
N LEU A 11 22.66 -54.47 -12.04
CA LEU A 11 22.22 -53.83 -10.78
C LEU A 11 22.83 -52.44 -10.59
N ALA A 12 24.11 -52.26 -10.93
CA ALA A 12 24.78 -50.95 -10.86
C ALA A 12 24.22 -49.95 -11.88
N GLY A 13 23.85 -50.40 -13.07
CA GLY A 13 23.20 -49.56 -14.09
C GLY A 13 21.80 -49.10 -13.69
N SER A 14 21.02 -49.95 -13.01
CA SER A 14 19.68 -49.59 -12.52
C SER A 14 19.73 -48.61 -11.33
N PHE A 15 20.72 -48.72 -10.45
CA PHE A 15 20.91 -47.76 -9.36
C PHE A 15 21.40 -46.39 -9.86
N LEU A 16 22.22 -46.34 -10.91
CA LEU A 16 22.64 -45.07 -11.52
C LEU A 16 21.49 -44.36 -12.25
N LEU A 17 20.54 -45.11 -12.82
CA LEU A 17 19.32 -44.57 -13.41
C LEU A 17 18.30 -44.09 -12.35
N LEU A 18 18.18 -44.76 -11.20
CA LEU A 18 17.33 -44.26 -10.10
C LEU A 18 17.90 -43.01 -9.41
N ALA A 19 19.22 -42.84 -9.38
CA ALA A 19 19.86 -41.65 -8.83
C ALA A 19 19.69 -40.40 -9.72
N LEU A 20 19.38 -40.57 -11.01
CA LEU A 20 19.10 -39.47 -11.94
C LEU A 20 17.65 -38.96 -11.85
N PHE A 21 16.75 -39.66 -11.15
CA PHE A 21 15.37 -39.21 -10.92
C PHE A 21 15.15 -38.59 -9.54
N THR A 22 16.15 -38.55 -8.66
CA THR A 22 16.03 -37.96 -7.31
C THR A 22 16.43 -36.49 -7.22
N SER A 23 16.82 -35.84 -8.31
CA SER A 23 17.00 -34.38 -8.35
C SER A 23 16.00 -33.71 -9.29
N CYS A 24 14.73 -34.05 -9.18
CA CYS A 24 13.75 -32.96 -9.18
C CYS A 24 13.87 -32.30 -7.80
N GLU A 25 14.93 -31.52 -7.62
CA GLU A 25 14.79 -30.38 -6.71
C GLU A 25 13.58 -29.64 -7.26
N ASN A 26 12.47 -29.64 -6.53
CA ASN A 26 11.52 -28.55 -6.69
C ASN A 26 12.37 -27.31 -6.41
N GLU A 27 12.88 -26.66 -7.46
CA GLU A 27 13.30 -25.27 -7.35
C GLU A 27 12.05 -24.56 -6.84
N ASP A 28 12.02 -24.30 -5.53
CA ASP A 28 11.00 -23.46 -4.93
C ASP A 28 11.04 -22.17 -5.72
N SER A 29 10.05 -22.01 -6.60
CA SER A 29 10.14 -21.04 -7.66
C SER A 29 9.94 -19.65 -7.05
N THR A 30 11.04 -18.96 -6.78
CA THR A 30 11.02 -17.68 -6.08
C THR A 30 10.67 -16.55 -7.05
N THR A 31 9.86 -15.61 -6.57
CA THR A 31 9.57 -14.36 -7.25
C THR A 31 10.36 -13.26 -6.57
N LYS A 32 11.06 -12.47 -7.38
CA LYS A 32 11.89 -11.37 -6.91
C LYS A 32 11.18 -10.06 -7.17
N PHE A 33 11.18 -9.17 -6.18
CA PHE A 33 10.66 -7.82 -6.29
C PHE A 33 11.82 -6.86 -6.09
N THR A 34 11.95 -5.90 -6.99
CA THR A 34 12.98 -4.86 -6.94
C THR A 34 12.36 -3.53 -7.28
N GLY A 35 12.96 -2.44 -6.84
CA GLY A 35 12.52 -1.12 -7.25
C GLY A 35 13.29 -0.03 -6.53
N LYS A 36 12.92 1.21 -6.84
CA LYS A 36 13.40 2.40 -6.15
C LYS A 36 12.26 3.15 -5.49
N VAL A 37 12.57 3.82 -4.39
CA VAL A 37 11.71 4.87 -3.84
C VAL A 37 12.18 6.20 -4.42
N ILE A 38 11.31 6.89 -5.14
CA ILE A 38 11.67 8.06 -5.95
C ILE A 38 10.82 9.27 -5.53
N ASP A 39 11.46 10.43 -5.45
CA ASP A 39 10.78 11.72 -5.40
C ASP A 39 10.19 12.03 -6.78
N PRO A 40 8.86 12.11 -6.93
CA PRO A 40 8.23 12.38 -8.21
C PRO A 40 8.57 13.75 -8.80
N ASP A 41 9.00 14.71 -7.97
CA ASP A 41 9.31 16.07 -8.39
C ASP A 41 10.75 16.22 -8.91
N THR A 42 11.68 15.54 -8.25
CA THR A 42 13.11 15.70 -8.50
C THR A 42 13.76 14.49 -9.17
N ASN A 43 13.02 13.37 -9.28
CA ASN A 43 13.54 12.05 -9.64
C ASN A 43 14.70 11.57 -8.75
N GLN A 44 14.90 12.19 -7.58
CA GLN A 44 15.92 11.76 -6.63
C GLN A 44 15.43 10.51 -5.90
N ALA A 45 16.35 9.57 -5.66
CA ALA A 45 16.03 8.36 -4.92
C ALA A 45 16.12 8.59 -3.41
N PHE A 46 15.23 7.98 -2.63
CA PHE A 46 15.23 8.06 -1.18
C PHE A 46 15.93 6.87 -0.54
N ALA A 47 17.07 7.11 0.09
CA ALA A 47 17.70 6.17 1.01
C ALA A 47 16.94 6.07 2.35
N ASP A 48 17.22 5.02 3.12
CA ASP A 48 16.71 4.81 4.49
C ASP A 48 15.18 4.92 4.59
N THR A 49 14.49 4.43 3.56
CA THR A 49 13.03 4.43 3.49
C THR A 49 12.52 3.03 3.77
N ARG A 50 11.58 2.90 4.71
CA ARG A 50 10.92 1.61 4.95
C ARG A 50 10.05 1.27 3.76
N VAL A 51 10.15 0.04 3.28
CA VAL A 51 9.36 -0.48 2.18
C VAL A 51 8.74 -1.80 2.63
N ASP A 52 7.43 -1.93 2.47
CA ASP A 52 6.66 -3.09 2.86
C ASP A 52 6.03 -3.73 1.62
N LEU A 53 6.20 -5.04 1.47
CA LEU A 53 5.53 -5.87 0.48
C LEU A 53 4.27 -6.47 1.09
N PHE A 54 3.14 -6.32 0.39
CA PHE A 54 1.85 -6.85 0.80
C PHE A 54 1.35 -7.86 -0.22
N LEU A 55 0.63 -8.87 0.27
CA LEU A 55 0.14 -10.01 -0.52
C LEU A 55 -1.36 -10.19 -0.31
N SER A 56 -2.12 -10.31 -1.39
CA SER A 56 -3.53 -10.66 -1.34
C SER A 56 -3.88 -11.80 -2.29
N ASP A 57 -4.83 -12.64 -1.86
CA ASP A 57 -5.36 -13.77 -2.64
C ASP A 57 -6.36 -13.33 -3.74
N GLY A 58 -6.51 -12.01 -3.94
CA GLY A 58 -7.35 -11.37 -4.93
C GLY A 58 -7.50 -9.88 -4.62
N LEU A 59 -8.12 -9.10 -5.50
CA LEU A 59 -8.67 -7.80 -5.12
C LEU A 59 -10.02 -8.11 -4.45
N PRO A 60 -10.19 -7.98 -3.13
CA PRO A 60 -11.54 -7.96 -2.59
C PRO A 60 -12.31 -6.80 -3.24
N ASP A 61 -13.60 -7.00 -3.54
CA ASP A 61 -14.51 -5.93 -3.99
C ASP A 61 -14.58 -4.75 -3.00
N THR A 62 -14.03 -4.95 -1.80
CA THR A 62 -13.79 -3.93 -0.78
C THR A 62 -12.29 -3.89 -0.45
N TYR A 63 -11.61 -2.80 -0.85
CA TYR A 63 -10.25 -2.49 -0.37
C TYR A 63 -10.28 -2.43 1.16
N THR A 64 -9.87 -3.51 1.82
CA THR A 64 -9.71 -3.52 3.27
C THR A 64 -8.26 -3.22 3.60
N PHE A 65 -8.03 -2.25 4.49
CA PHE A 65 -6.71 -1.83 4.99
C PHE A 65 -5.95 -2.92 5.79
N PHE A 66 -6.44 -4.17 5.79
CA PHE A 66 -5.98 -5.25 6.68
C PHE A 66 -5.12 -6.28 5.98
N THR A 67 -4.60 -5.99 4.80
CA THR A 67 -3.69 -6.94 4.16
C THR A 67 -2.41 -7.03 4.97
N PRO A 68 -2.02 -8.24 5.41
CA PRO A 68 -0.81 -8.40 6.19
C PRO A 68 0.43 -8.04 5.36
N VAL A 69 1.39 -7.40 6.02
CA VAL A 69 2.73 -7.21 5.47
C VAL A 69 3.38 -8.58 5.36
N ALA A 70 3.80 -8.95 4.16
CA ALA A 70 4.49 -10.21 3.93
C ALA A 70 5.99 -10.09 4.14
N SER A 71 6.57 -8.93 3.83
CA SER A 71 7.98 -8.65 4.04
C SER A 71 8.22 -7.15 4.17
N SER A 72 9.28 -6.79 4.88
CA SER A 72 9.70 -5.40 5.09
C SER A 72 11.20 -5.28 4.81
N SER A 73 11.60 -4.16 4.21
CA SER A 73 12.98 -3.83 3.91
C SER A 73 13.21 -2.33 4.08
N THR A 74 14.46 -1.90 3.95
CA THR A 74 14.85 -0.50 3.96
C THR A 74 15.70 -0.22 2.72
N THR A 75 15.47 0.91 2.06
CA THR A 75 16.23 1.26 0.86
C THR A 75 17.71 1.54 1.15
N ASN A 76 18.58 1.17 0.21
CA ASN A 76 20.01 1.49 0.27
C ASN A 76 20.31 2.96 -0.05
N SER A 77 21.60 3.35 -0.10
CA SER A 77 22.03 4.71 -0.44
C SER A 77 21.60 5.21 -1.84
N GLN A 78 21.24 4.30 -2.74
CA GLN A 78 20.75 4.55 -4.09
C GLN A 78 19.21 4.54 -4.16
N GLY A 79 18.55 4.42 -2.99
CA GLY A 79 17.10 4.33 -2.83
C GLY A 79 16.48 3.02 -3.34
N GLU A 80 17.30 1.98 -3.54
CA GLU A 80 16.86 0.68 -4.05
C GLU A 80 16.46 -0.27 -2.92
N TYR A 81 15.48 -1.13 -3.20
CA TYR A 81 15.06 -2.20 -2.30
C TYR A 81 14.88 -3.52 -3.06
N GLU A 82 14.89 -4.62 -2.32
CA GLU A 82 14.68 -5.97 -2.85
C GLU A 82 13.90 -6.85 -1.87
N PHE A 83 13.01 -7.69 -2.41
CA PHE A 83 12.37 -8.80 -1.72
C PHE A 83 12.50 -10.09 -2.54
N ILE A 84 12.67 -11.21 -1.86
CA ILE A 84 12.57 -12.56 -2.44
C ILE A 84 11.42 -13.25 -1.72
N HIS A 85 10.45 -13.73 -2.48
CA HIS A 85 9.25 -14.37 -1.95
C HIS A 85 8.92 -15.64 -2.73
N THR A 86 8.48 -16.69 -2.04
CA THR A 86 7.95 -17.89 -2.68
C THR A 86 6.43 -17.76 -2.78
N PRO A 87 5.85 -17.53 -3.98
CA PRO A 87 4.42 -17.33 -4.14
C PRO A 87 3.62 -18.53 -3.67
N GLN A 88 2.56 -18.30 -2.90
CA GLN A 88 1.57 -19.34 -2.65
C GLN A 88 0.55 -19.37 -3.80
N ALA A 89 -0.03 -20.55 -4.09
CA ALA A 89 -0.88 -20.77 -5.27
C ALA A 89 -2.03 -19.74 -5.41
N ARG A 90 -2.57 -19.24 -4.29
CA ARG A 90 -3.71 -18.31 -4.23
C ARG A 90 -3.33 -16.83 -4.27
N GLN A 91 -2.06 -16.48 -4.08
CA GLN A 91 -1.61 -15.08 -4.06
C GLN A 91 -1.54 -14.52 -5.48
N THR A 92 -2.45 -13.62 -5.81
CA THR A 92 -2.63 -13.08 -7.18
C THR A 92 -2.35 -11.59 -7.28
N VAL A 93 -2.37 -10.86 -6.15
CA VAL A 93 -2.15 -9.41 -6.11
C VAL A 93 -1.05 -9.08 -5.13
N TYR A 94 -0.10 -8.24 -5.55
CA TYR A 94 0.93 -7.73 -4.67
C TYR A 94 1.10 -6.23 -4.91
N TRP A 95 1.42 -5.53 -3.84
CA TRP A 95 1.77 -4.13 -3.89
C TRP A 95 2.89 -3.85 -2.92
N VAL A 96 3.61 -2.78 -3.21
CA VAL A 96 4.65 -2.25 -2.35
C VAL A 96 4.15 -0.92 -1.82
N ALA A 97 4.25 -0.72 -0.51
CA ALA A 97 4.07 0.59 0.09
C ALA A 97 5.38 1.07 0.71
N SER A 98 5.59 2.38 0.68
CA SER A 98 6.78 3.00 1.28
C SER A 98 6.41 4.01 2.36
N GLU A 99 7.22 4.06 3.42
CA GLU A 99 7.01 4.96 4.56
C GLU A 99 8.29 5.74 4.85
N LYS A 100 8.16 7.07 4.85
CA LYS A 100 9.20 8.00 5.32
C LYS A 100 8.56 9.18 6.03
N LYS A 101 9.10 9.53 7.20
CA LYS A 101 8.57 10.63 8.02
C LYS A 101 8.56 11.94 7.23
N GLY A 102 7.42 12.62 7.21
CA GLY A 102 7.22 13.89 6.50
C GLY A 102 6.92 13.75 5.00
N TYR A 103 6.80 12.52 4.51
CA TYR A 103 6.45 12.21 3.14
C TYR A 103 5.12 11.45 3.10
N VAL A 104 4.48 11.49 1.94
CA VAL A 104 3.25 10.79 1.63
C VAL A 104 3.45 9.95 0.38
N GLU A 105 2.84 8.78 0.37
CA GLU A 105 2.87 7.90 -0.77
C GLU A 105 2.04 8.46 -1.92
N VAL A 106 2.66 8.55 -3.09
CA VAL A 106 2.00 8.83 -4.36
C VAL A 106 1.81 7.48 -5.03
N LYS A 107 0.70 6.81 -4.73
CA LYS A 107 0.36 5.49 -5.28
C LYS A 107 0.28 5.57 -6.78
N ASP A 108 0.56 4.51 -7.54
CA ASP A 108 0.10 4.37 -8.92
C ASP A 108 -1.19 3.55 -8.86
N GLY A 109 -2.25 4.04 -9.51
CA GLY A 109 -3.64 3.72 -9.12
C GLY A 109 -4.09 2.28 -9.35
N LEU A 110 -3.21 1.37 -9.74
CA LEU A 110 -3.45 -0.06 -9.78
C LEU A 110 -2.15 -0.78 -9.39
N GLY A 111 -2.25 -1.79 -8.53
CA GLY A 111 -1.13 -2.69 -8.25
C GLY A 111 -0.55 -3.26 -9.57
N LYS A 112 0.77 -3.45 -9.63
CA LYS A 112 1.39 -3.96 -10.85
C LYS A 112 1.07 -5.45 -11.02
N GLU A 113 0.78 -5.87 -12.26
CA GLU A 113 0.68 -7.28 -12.59
C GLU A 113 2.05 -7.95 -12.36
N ILE A 114 2.03 -9.07 -11.64
CA ILE A 114 3.25 -9.74 -11.22
C ILE A 114 3.47 -11.01 -12.01
N LYS A 115 4.66 -11.07 -12.59
CA LYS A 115 5.17 -12.24 -13.28
C LYS A 115 5.78 -13.16 -12.22
N ARG A 116 5.06 -14.23 -11.89
CA ARG A 116 5.56 -15.29 -11.00
C ARG A 116 6.87 -15.85 -11.54
N ASN A 117 7.78 -16.18 -10.64
CA ASN A 117 9.08 -16.79 -10.93
C ASN A 117 9.97 -15.90 -11.80
N GLN A 118 9.75 -14.58 -11.72
CA GLN A 118 10.51 -13.57 -12.42
C GLN A 118 10.88 -12.44 -11.46
N THR A 119 11.74 -11.54 -11.96
CA THR A 119 12.00 -10.26 -11.31
C THR A 119 10.94 -9.24 -11.74
N ASN A 120 10.27 -8.65 -10.76
CA ASN A 120 9.26 -7.63 -10.94
C ASN A 120 9.81 -6.28 -10.48
N ASN A 121 9.77 -5.28 -11.36
CA ASN A 121 10.19 -3.92 -11.02
C ASN A 121 8.99 -3.09 -10.53
N MET A 122 9.06 -2.64 -9.28
CA MET A 122 7.98 -1.98 -8.55
C MET A 122 8.42 -0.61 -7.99
N ASP A 123 8.99 0.28 -8.81
CA ASP A 123 9.24 1.66 -8.35
C ASP A 123 8.01 2.29 -7.67
N VAL A 124 8.24 2.95 -6.53
CA VAL A 124 7.24 3.65 -5.72
C VAL A 124 7.65 5.10 -5.52
N PHE A 125 6.66 5.96 -5.29
CA PHE A 125 6.87 7.41 -5.23
C PHE A 125 6.49 7.97 -3.87
N LEU A 126 7.39 8.77 -3.30
CA LEU A 126 7.14 9.53 -2.08
C LEU A 126 7.26 11.01 -2.39
N ALA A 127 6.23 11.78 -2.08
CA ALA A 127 6.27 13.24 -2.16
C ALA A 127 6.29 13.84 -0.76
N LYS A 128 6.89 15.02 -0.62
CA LYS A 128 6.82 15.75 0.65
C LYS A 128 5.37 16.06 1.00
N GLY A 129 4.96 15.73 2.22
CA GLY A 129 3.56 15.75 2.62
C GLY A 129 3.03 17.15 2.94
N SER A 130 1.86 17.46 2.41
CA SER A 130 0.93 18.47 2.99
C SER A 130 -0.12 17.75 3.80
N TYR A 131 -0.53 18.29 4.93
CA TYR A 131 -1.44 17.60 5.84
C TYR A 131 -2.73 18.39 6.04
N LEU A 132 -3.83 17.68 6.20
CA LEU A 132 -5.07 18.20 6.76
C LEU A 132 -5.25 17.57 8.13
N GLU A 133 -5.29 18.40 9.17
CA GLU A 133 -5.74 18.02 10.50
C GLU A 133 -7.19 18.48 10.67
N VAL A 134 -8.08 17.53 10.94
CA VAL A 134 -9.47 17.82 11.28
C VAL A 134 -9.68 17.50 12.74
N SER A 135 -10.09 18.51 13.50
CA SER A 135 -10.52 18.37 14.88
C SER A 135 -12.04 18.34 14.93
N VAL A 136 -12.58 17.41 15.71
CA VAL A 136 -14.01 17.22 15.91
C VAL A 136 -14.31 17.51 17.37
N THR A 137 -15.21 18.45 17.63
CA THR A 137 -15.69 18.81 18.96
C THR A 137 -17.18 18.51 19.06
N ASN A 138 -17.57 17.69 20.02
CA ASN A 138 -18.98 17.42 20.33
C ASN A 138 -19.38 18.14 21.61
N ALA A 139 -20.22 19.18 21.47
CA ALA A 139 -20.64 20.00 22.61
C ALA A 139 -21.66 19.30 23.52
N ALA A 140 -22.35 18.26 23.01
CA ALA A 140 -23.36 17.50 23.74
C ALA A 140 -23.27 16.00 23.39
N PRO A 141 -22.31 15.27 24.00
CA PRO A 141 -22.13 13.83 23.80
C PRO A 141 -23.41 13.06 24.07
N SER A 142 -23.80 12.22 23.11
CA SER A 142 -24.97 11.36 23.22
C SER A 142 -24.74 10.10 22.39
N PRO A 143 -25.12 8.91 22.90
CA PRO A 143 -25.02 7.67 22.15
C PRO A 143 -25.95 7.65 20.91
N ASP A 144 -26.98 8.51 20.88
CA ASP A 144 -27.93 8.61 19.78
C ASP A 144 -27.49 9.61 18.70
N LYS A 145 -26.29 10.20 18.86
CA LYS A 145 -25.65 11.06 17.87
C LYS A 145 -24.52 10.30 17.18
N SER A 146 -24.34 10.52 15.88
CA SER A 146 -23.15 10.05 15.16
C SER A 146 -22.67 11.11 14.16
N LEU A 147 -21.36 11.12 13.91
CA LEU A 147 -20.74 11.96 12.90
C LEU A 147 -20.03 11.08 11.88
N LYS A 148 -20.35 11.26 10.60
CA LYS A 148 -19.54 10.74 9.50
C LYS A 148 -18.82 11.89 8.83
N VAL A 149 -17.51 11.78 8.64
CA VAL A 149 -16.70 12.77 7.93
C VAL A 149 -16.14 12.12 6.67
N SER A 150 -16.45 12.70 5.52
CA SER A 150 -15.99 12.27 4.21
C SER A 150 -15.04 13.32 3.64
N LEU A 151 -13.88 12.86 3.16
CA LEU A 151 -12.92 13.68 2.44
C LEU A 151 -13.04 13.36 0.95
N THR A 152 -13.26 14.36 0.13
CA THR A 152 -13.18 14.25 -1.33
C THR A 152 -12.13 15.21 -1.82
N TYR A 153 -11.20 14.75 -2.64
CA TYR A 153 -10.16 15.60 -3.20
C TYR A 153 -10.06 15.31 -4.69
N PRO A 154 -10.23 16.35 -5.54
CA PRO A 154 -10.20 16.15 -6.97
C PRO A 154 -8.81 15.69 -7.39
N LEU A 155 -8.74 14.69 -8.26
CA LEU A 155 -7.53 14.45 -9.03
C LEU A 155 -7.37 15.68 -9.93
N ASN A 156 -6.34 16.49 -9.73
CA ASN A 156 -6.05 17.55 -10.70
C ASN A 156 -5.52 16.91 -11.99
N GLU A 157 -6.42 16.63 -12.93
CA GLU A 157 -6.10 16.04 -14.25
C GLU A 157 -5.21 16.95 -15.10
N ALA A 158 -5.19 18.27 -14.82
CA ALA A 158 -4.32 19.23 -15.48
C ALA A 158 -2.89 19.27 -14.92
N ALA A 159 -2.64 18.66 -13.76
CA ALA A 159 -1.28 18.53 -13.26
C ALA A 159 -0.49 17.57 -14.15
N SER A 160 0.77 17.90 -14.46
CA SER A 160 1.67 17.12 -15.32
C SER A 160 1.58 15.62 -15.01
N PRO A 161 1.74 14.72 -15.99
CA PRO A 161 1.70 13.27 -15.78
C PRO A 161 2.89 12.82 -14.93
N VAL A 162 2.80 13.06 -13.63
CA VAL A 162 3.62 12.45 -12.61
C VAL A 162 3.15 11.01 -12.48
N LYS A 163 4.08 10.06 -12.52
CA LYS A 163 3.79 8.66 -12.24
C LYS A 163 3.11 8.56 -10.87
N GLY A 164 1.94 7.96 -10.84
CA GLY A 164 1.13 7.89 -9.63
C GLY A 164 -0.24 8.59 -9.70
N ILE A 165 -1.25 7.94 -9.12
CA ILE A 165 -2.61 8.38 -8.82
C ILE A 165 -2.81 8.39 -7.28
N MET A 166 -3.27 9.51 -6.73
CA MET A 166 -3.90 9.48 -5.40
C MET A 166 -5.37 9.06 -5.56
N TYR A 167 -5.80 7.96 -4.94
CA TYR A 167 -7.20 7.51 -4.99
C TYR A 167 -8.14 8.61 -4.49
N GLY A 168 -9.19 8.91 -5.26
CA GLY A 168 -10.12 10.00 -5.00
C GLY A 168 -11.08 9.71 -3.85
N GLY A 169 -10.70 10.10 -2.64
CA GLY A 169 -11.57 10.20 -1.47
C GLY A 169 -11.36 9.13 -0.41
N ASP A 170 -11.66 9.51 0.84
CA ASP A 170 -11.63 8.67 2.04
C ASP A 170 -12.87 9.00 2.90
N SER A 171 -13.46 8.01 3.59
CA SER A 171 -14.56 8.22 4.55
C SER A 171 -14.18 7.69 5.92
N MET A 172 -14.49 8.44 6.98
CA MET A 172 -14.28 8.02 8.37
C MET A 172 -15.56 8.23 9.18
N ILE A 173 -15.81 7.32 10.12
CA ILE A 173 -16.98 7.34 11.01
C ILE A 173 -16.48 7.60 12.42
N PHE A 174 -17.00 8.64 13.06
CA PHE A 174 -16.71 9.02 14.43
C PHE A 174 -17.90 8.67 15.32
N ASN A 175 -17.66 7.87 16.35
CA ASN A 175 -18.64 7.61 17.38
C ASN A 175 -18.69 8.80 18.34
N ALA A 176 -19.86 9.44 18.45
CA ALA A 176 -20.05 10.71 19.17
C ALA A 176 -20.02 10.60 20.72
N ALA A 177 -19.47 9.51 21.27
CA ALA A 177 -19.29 9.32 22.70
C ALA A 177 -18.06 10.07 23.25
N THR A 178 -17.16 10.52 22.37
CA THR A 178 -15.99 11.34 22.74
C THR A 178 -16.31 12.83 22.61
N THR A 179 -15.79 13.63 23.54
CA THR A 179 -15.93 15.10 23.54
C THR A 179 -15.09 15.74 22.44
N THR A 180 -13.90 15.20 22.19
CA THR A 180 -13.00 15.66 21.15
C THR A 180 -12.32 14.48 20.49
N ASP A 181 -12.23 14.51 19.16
CA ASP A 181 -11.42 13.58 18.38
C ASP A 181 -10.63 14.35 17.30
N LYS A 182 -9.56 13.75 16.81
CA LYS A 182 -8.74 14.33 15.75
C LYS A 182 -8.24 13.28 14.79
N PHE A 183 -8.16 13.64 13.51
CA PHE A 183 -7.46 12.85 12.52
C PHE A 183 -6.58 13.74 11.65
N VAL A 184 -5.50 13.14 11.16
CA VAL A 184 -4.56 13.80 10.24
C VAL A 184 -4.43 12.96 8.99
N ARG A 185 -4.58 13.60 7.82
CA ARG A 185 -4.40 12.95 6.52
C ARG A 185 -3.35 13.70 5.70
N GLY A 186 -2.43 12.95 5.10
CA GLY A 186 -1.38 13.49 4.24
C GLY A 186 -1.77 13.45 2.76
N PHE A 187 -1.34 14.45 2.01
CA PHE A 187 -1.63 14.67 0.60
C PHE A 187 -0.39 15.15 -0.15
N TYR A 188 -0.31 14.79 -1.43
CA TYR A 188 0.68 15.34 -2.34
C TYR A 188 0.13 16.64 -2.95
N TYR A 189 0.64 17.77 -2.46
CA TYR A 189 0.08 19.11 -2.73
C TYR A 189 -0.14 19.43 -4.21
N LYS A 190 0.82 19.10 -5.08
CA LYS A 190 0.74 19.40 -6.52
C LYS A 190 -0.42 18.69 -7.23
N ARG A 191 -0.89 17.57 -6.68
CA ARG A 191 -2.07 16.83 -7.16
C ARG A 191 -3.33 17.19 -6.41
N THR A 192 -3.20 17.56 -5.14
CA THR A 192 -4.31 17.85 -4.23
C THR A 192 -4.00 19.10 -3.44
N SER A 193 -4.36 20.27 -3.98
CA SER A 193 -4.15 21.56 -3.31
C SER A 193 -5.30 21.95 -2.39
N ASN A 194 -6.42 21.21 -2.45
CA ASN A 194 -7.60 21.43 -1.64
C ASN A 194 -8.34 20.11 -1.41
N VAL A 195 -9.08 20.04 -0.31
CA VAL A 195 -9.88 18.89 0.09
C VAL A 195 -11.29 19.36 0.43
N LYS A 196 -12.31 18.80 -0.21
CA LYS A 196 -13.70 18.93 0.22
C LYS A 196 -13.88 18.06 1.46
N VAL A 197 -14.22 18.69 2.58
CA VAL A 197 -14.62 18.04 3.82
C VAL A 197 -16.13 18.10 3.88
N GLU A 198 -16.79 16.95 3.93
CA GLU A 198 -18.23 16.80 4.11
C GLU A 198 -18.48 16.07 5.42
N TRP A 199 -19.47 16.50 6.20
CA TRP A 199 -19.83 15.81 7.41
C TRP A 199 -21.33 15.71 7.59
N GLU A 200 -21.75 14.53 8.06
CA GLU A 200 -23.14 14.14 8.28
C GLU A 200 -23.34 13.91 9.77
N VAL A 201 -24.17 14.74 10.39
CA VAL A 201 -24.59 14.58 11.78
C VAL A 201 -25.93 13.87 11.78
N THR A 202 -25.99 12.70 12.43
CA THR A 202 -27.25 12.00 12.68
C THR A 202 -27.65 12.22 14.13
N ALA A 203 -28.87 12.69 14.39
CA ALA A 203 -29.41 12.88 15.75
C ALA A 203 -30.93 12.69 15.76
N ALA A 204 -31.45 11.85 16.66
CA ALA A 204 -32.89 11.62 16.85
C ALA A 204 -33.66 11.31 15.54
N GLY A 205 -33.02 10.58 14.61
CA GLY A 205 -33.60 10.21 13.32
C GLY A 205 -33.52 11.28 12.23
N ALA A 206 -32.95 12.46 12.50
CA ALA A 206 -32.65 13.49 11.50
C ALA A 206 -31.18 13.42 11.06
N ILE A 207 -30.92 13.75 9.79
CA ILE A 207 -29.57 13.86 9.21
C ILE A 207 -29.37 15.30 8.74
N GLU A 208 -28.31 15.95 9.24
CA GLU A 208 -27.83 17.23 8.75
C GLU A 208 -26.48 17.04 8.04
N THR A 209 -26.40 17.47 6.79
CA THR A 209 -25.16 17.40 5.99
C THR A 209 -24.60 18.80 5.77
N LYS A 210 -23.31 18.96 6.03
CA LYS A 210 -22.55 20.20 5.76
C LYS A 210 -21.30 19.86 4.96
N SER A 211 -20.80 20.82 4.19
CA SER A 211 -19.52 20.66 3.50
C SER A 211 -18.79 21.97 3.34
N THR A 212 -17.47 21.89 3.21
CA THR A 212 -16.59 23.00 2.88
C THR A 212 -15.38 22.51 2.09
N THR A 213 -14.69 23.41 1.42
CA THR A 213 -13.40 23.12 0.76
C THR A 213 -12.29 23.76 1.55
N VAL A 214 -11.37 22.95 2.06
CA VAL A 214 -10.21 23.40 2.81
C VAL A 214 -9.01 23.48 1.87
N PRO A 215 -8.42 24.67 1.65
CA PRO A 215 -7.15 24.77 0.94
C PRO A 215 -6.03 24.17 1.79
N LEU A 216 -5.18 23.35 1.17
CA LEU A 216 -3.99 22.84 1.82
C LEU A 216 -2.87 23.87 1.78
N VAL A 217 -1.91 23.72 2.70
CA VAL A 217 -0.67 24.48 2.71
C VAL A 217 0.45 23.58 2.21
N GLU A 218 1.23 24.05 1.23
CA GLU A 218 2.32 23.27 0.66
C GLU A 218 3.35 22.93 1.75
N TYR A 219 3.61 21.63 1.94
CA TYR A 219 4.55 21.09 2.93
C TYR A 219 4.27 21.44 4.40
N ASP A 220 3.03 21.79 4.72
CA ASP A 220 2.59 22.13 6.08
C ASP A 220 1.19 21.56 6.36
N THR A 221 0.64 21.85 7.55
CA THR A 221 -0.64 21.34 8.04
C THR A 221 -1.72 22.41 8.00
N ALA A 222 -2.71 22.23 7.13
CA ALA A 222 -3.99 22.93 7.21
C ALA A 222 -4.80 22.37 8.37
N ARG A 223 -5.49 23.24 9.12
CA ARG A 223 -6.32 22.85 10.26
C ARG A 223 -7.77 23.23 10.01
N PHE A 224 -8.68 22.31 10.30
CA PHE A 224 -10.12 22.52 10.18
C PHE A 224 -10.84 21.95 11.41
N GLU A 225 -11.87 22.64 11.88
CA GLU A 225 -12.63 22.23 13.05
C GLU A 225 -14.11 22.00 12.69
N ILE A 226 -14.64 20.86 13.13
CA ILE A 226 -16.06 20.52 13.07
C ILE A 226 -16.60 20.57 14.49
N SER A 227 -17.59 21.44 14.73
CA SER A 227 -18.37 21.48 15.96
C SER A 227 -19.81 21.04 15.68
N TYR A 228 -20.36 20.13 16.51
CA TYR A 228 -21.72 19.60 16.36
C TYR A 228 -22.37 19.14 17.68
#